data_AF-A0A2S9FQ98-F1
#
_entry.id   AF-A0A2S9FQ98-F1
#
_cell.length_a   1.000
_cell.length_b   1.000
_cell.length_c   1.000
_cell.angle_alpha   90.00
_cell.angle_beta   90.00
_cell.angle_gamma   90.00
#
_symmetry.space_group_name_H-M   'P 1'
#
loop_
_entity.id
_entity.type
_entity.pdbx_description
1 polymer ?
#
loop_
_entity_poly.entity_id
_entity_poly.type
_entity_poly.pdbx_seq_one_letter_code
_entity_poly.pdbx_strand_id
1 'polypeptide(L)'
;LRTREQFGKPIGTFQALQHQAAMLLVNSELATSAAWDAVRAAPEDTVQQQIAAFGAALMAIAPAPDLVLDTLTMFGAIGYTWEHDLHLYWRKATSLAASIGPSG
;
A
#
# COMPACT_ATOMS: atom_id res chain seq x y z
N LEU A 1 -3.55 15.92 -4.05
CA LEU A 1 -5.01 16.03 -4.26
C LEU A 1 -5.61 17.41 -3.97
N ARG A 2 -5.18 18.10 -2.91
CA ARG A 2 -5.75 19.39 -2.50
C ARG A 2 -5.22 20.61 -3.27
N THR A 3 -4.06 20.48 -3.90
CA THR A 3 -3.33 21.58 -4.54
C THR A 3 -3.42 21.58 -6.07
N ARG A 4 -3.71 20.43 -6.70
CA ARG A 4 -3.84 20.31 -8.16
C ARG A 4 -5.27 20.63 -8.58
N GLU A 5 -5.44 21.62 -9.44
CA GLU A 5 -6.73 21.98 -10.04
C GLU A 5 -6.83 21.47 -11.47
N GLN A 6 -7.92 20.80 -11.81
CA GLN A 6 -8.25 20.37 -13.17
C GLN A 6 -9.77 20.44 -13.34
N PHE A 7 -10.23 20.74 -14.55
CA PHE A 7 -11.66 20.92 -14.83
C PHE A 7 -12.33 21.96 -13.91
N GLY A 8 -11.60 23.05 -13.60
CA GLY A 8 -12.13 24.19 -12.85
C GLY A 8 -12.28 24.01 -11.33
N LYS A 9 -11.71 22.93 -10.74
CA LYS A 9 -11.71 22.72 -9.29
C LYS A 9 -10.55 21.83 -8.83
N PRO A 10 -10.23 21.77 -7.52
CA PRO A 10 -9.27 20.82 -6.99
C PRO A 10 -9.67 19.37 -7.30
N ILE A 11 -8.72 18.57 -7.76
CA ILE A 11 -8.98 17.18 -8.16
C ILE A 11 -9.48 16.30 -7.00
N GLY A 12 -9.15 16.65 -5.76
CA GLY A 12 -9.62 15.93 -4.57
C GLY A 12 -11.14 16.01 -4.36
N THR A 13 -11.86 16.81 -5.16
CA THR A 13 -13.33 16.89 -5.12
C THR A 13 -14.02 15.81 -5.95
N PHE A 14 -13.28 15.08 -6.81
CA PHE A 14 -13.85 13.99 -7.61
C PHE A 14 -13.99 12.72 -6.78
N GLN A 15 -15.18 12.12 -6.77
CA GLN A 15 -15.50 10.96 -5.94
C GLN A 15 -14.58 9.76 -6.21
N ALA A 16 -14.15 9.54 -7.46
CA ALA A 16 -13.21 8.47 -7.80
C ALA A 16 -11.89 8.58 -7.01
N LEU A 17 -11.32 9.80 -6.93
CA LEU A 17 -10.09 10.04 -6.17
C LEU A 17 -10.31 9.99 -4.65
N GLN A 18 -11.49 10.39 -4.17
CA GLN A 18 -11.85 10.26 -2.76
C GLN A 18 -12.00 8.80 -2.35
N HIS A 19 -12.69 8.00 -3.17
CA HIS A 19 -12.88 6.58 -2.95
C HIS A 19 -11.55 5.84 -2.97
N GLN A 20 -10.71 6.11 -3.97
CA GLN A 20 -9.37 5.51 -4.06
C GLN A 20 -8.50 5.89 -2.84
N ALA A 21 -8.53 7.16 -2.42
CA ALA A 21 -7.83 7.59 -1.20
C ALA A 21 -8.35 6.88 0.07
N ALA A 22 -9.66 6.67 0.18
CA ALA A 22 -10.26 5.94 1.30
C ALA A 22 -9.85 4.46 1.28
N MET A 23 -9.83 3.82 0.10
CA MET A 23 -9.36 2.43 -0.03
C MET A 23 -7.88 2.29 0.31
N LEU A 24 -7.03 3.22 -0.10
CA LEU A 24 -5.62 3.24 0.29
C LEU A 24 -5.45 3.34 1.81
N LEU A 25 -6.23 4.20 2.47
CA LEU A 25 -6.22 4.31 3.93
C LEU A 25 -6.65 2.99 4.61
N VAL A 26 -7.76 2.39 4.16
CA VAL A 26 -8.24 1.12 4.72
C VAL A 26 -7.18 0.02 4.60
N ASN A 27 -6.54 -0.11 3.43
CA ASN A 27 -5.48 -1.09 3.24
C ASN A 27 -4.26 -0.80 4.13
N SER A 28 -3.88 0.48 4.30
CA SER A 28 -2.79 0.87 5.20
C SER A 28 -3.07 0.48 6.66
N GLU A 29 -4.30 0.66 7.13
CA GLU A 29 -4.71 0.29 8.48
C GLU A 29 -4.76 -1.24 8.67
N LEU A 30 -5.23 -1.97 7.67
CA LEU A 30 -5.23 -3.44 7.67
C LEU A 30 -3.80 -4.01 7.72
N ALA A 31 -2.91 -3.50 6.86
CA ALA A 31 -1.50 -3.88 6.86
C ALA A 31 -0.82 -3.56 8.21
N THR A 32 -1.11 -2.39 8.77
CA THR A 32 -0.57 -1.98 10.08
C THR A 32 -1.07 -2.89 11.20
N SER A 33 -2.36 -3.22 11.20
CA SER A 33 -2.97 -4.11 12.19
C SER A 33 -2.39 -5.52 12.12
N ALA A 34 -2.27 -6.09 10.91
CA ALA A 34 -1.71 -7.42 10.71
C ALA A 34 -0.22 -7.49 11.12
N ALA A 35 0.56 -6.44 10.84
CA ALA A 35 1.95 -6.35 11.31
C ALA A 35 2.03 -6.32 12.84
N TRP A 36 1.15 -5.58 13.50
CA TRP A 36 1.07 -5.58 14.97
C TRP A 36 0.64 -6.93 15.55
N ASP A 37 -0.27 -7.64 14.89
CA ASP A 37 -0.67 -8.99 15.30
C ASP A 37 0.49 -9.98 15.18
N ALA A 38 1.29 -9.90 14.11
CA ALA A 38 2.50 -10.71 13.97
C ALA A 38 3.52 -10.45 15.10
N VAL A 39 3.71 -9.18 15.49
CA VAL A 39 4.57 -8.83 16.63
C VAL A 39 4.00 -9.36 17.95
N ARG A 40 2.69 -9.22 18.16
CA ARG A 40 2.01 -9.72 19.37
C ARG A 40 2.06 -11.24 19.50
N ALA A 41 2.12 -11.97 18.38
CA ALA A 41 2.22 -13.42 18.36
C ALA A 41 3.64 -13.95 18.67
N ALA A 42 4.64 -13.07 18.85
CA ALA A 42 6.01 -13.48 19.17
C ALA A 42 6.20 -14.40 20.41
N PRO A 43 5.42 -14.27 21.51
CA PRO A 43 5.52 -15.16 22.65
C PRO A 43 4.60 -16.41 22.55
N GLU A 44 3.80 -16.53 21.49
CA GLU A 44 2.88 -17.65 21.29
C GLU A 44 3.61 -18.90 20.75
N ASP A 45 2.88 -20.00 20.56
CA ASP A 45 3.44 -21.19 19.92
C ASP A 45 3.85 -20.95 18.46
N THR A 46 4.72 -21.82 17.95
CA THR A 46 5.29 -21.70 16.59
C THR A 46 4.23 -21.67 15.50
N VAL A 47 3.10 -22.37 15.68
CA VAL A 47 2.03 -22.42 14.68
C VAL A 47 1.35 -21.07 14.62
N GLN A 48 0.99 -20.50 15.77
CA GLN A 48 0.36 -19.19 15.85
C GLN A 48 1.28 -18.08 15.35
N GLN A 49 2.58 -18.13 15.69
CA GLN A 49 3.58 -17.20 15.19
C GLN A 49 3.65 -17.23 13.65
N GLN A 50 3.69 -18.42 13.06
CA GLN A 50 3.72 -18.59 11.60
C GLN A 50 2.45 -18.04 10.94
N ILE A 51 1.27 -18.38 11.45
CA ILE A 51 0.00 -17.87 10.91
C ILE A 51 -0.04 -16.35 10.93
N ALA A 52 0.34 -15.72 12.03
CA ALA A 52 0.34 -14.26 12.15
C ALA A 52 1.38 -13.61 11.22
N ALA A 53 2.58 -14.17 11.12
CA ALA A 53 3.62 -13.67 10.22
C ALA A 53 3.23 -13.78 8.73
N PHE A 54 2.67 -14.92 8.31
CA PHE A 54 2.17 -15.09 6.94
C PHE A 54 0.97 -14.18 6.65
N GLY A 55 0.05 -14.05 7.61
CA GLY A 55 -1.07 -13.11 7.52
C GLY A 55 -0.60 -11.67 7.31
N ALA A 56 0.42 -11.23 8.06
CA ALA A 56 1.03 -9.92 7.87
C ALA A 56 1.66 -9.75 6.48
N ALA A 57 2.38 -10.75 5.97
CA ALA A 57 2.94 -10.71 4.62
C ALA A 57 1.85 -10.61 3.54
N LEU A 58 0.76 -11.38 3.67
CA LEU A 58 -0.37 -11.34 2.74
C LEU A 58 -1.10 -10.00 2.76
N MET A 59 -1.25 -9.38 3.93
CA MET A 59 -1.98 -8.10 4.05
C MET A 59 -1.11 -6.88 3.72
N ALA A 60 0.20 -6.93 4.00
CA ALA A 60 1.07 -5.76 3.88
C ALA A 60 1.99 -5.78 2.66
N ILE A 61 2.46 -6.96 2.21
CA ILE A 61 3.48 -7.06 1.17
C ILE A 61 2.83 -7.41 -0.18
N ALA A 62 1.97 -8.42 -0.22
CA ALA A 62 1.36 -8.89 -1.46
C ALA A 62 0.58 -7.79 -2.23
N PRO A 63 -0.29 -6.96 -1.59
CA PRO A 63 -1.01 -5.90 -2.29
C PRO A 63 -0.20 -4.62 -2.51
N ALA A 64 0.99 -4.48 -1.89
CA ALA A 64 1.75 -3.22 -1.91
C ALA A 64 2.07 -2.69 -3.32
N PRO A 65 2.45 -3.52 -4.32
CA PRO A 65 2.73 -3.03 -5.67
C PRO A 65 1.53 -2.30 -6.29
N ASP A 66 0.33 -2.84 -6.13
CA ASP A 66 -0.90 -2.29 -6.69
C ASP A 66 -1.32 -1.03 -5.94
N LEU A 67 -1.26 -1.03 -4.61
CA LEU A 67 -1.62 0.15 -3.79
C LEU A 67 -0.67 1.34 -4.06
N VAL A 68 0.61 1.08 -4.25
CA VAL A 68 1.57 2.14 -4.60
C VAL A 68 1.36 2.61 -6.04
N LEU A 69 0.99 1.73 -6.96
CA LEU A 69 0.62 2.11 -8.33
C LEU A 69 -0.63 2.97 -8.36
N ASP A 70 -1.66 2.64 -7.59
CA ASP A 70 -2.85 3.47 -7.40
C ASP A 70 -2.46 4.85 -6.88
N THR A 71 -1.57 4.93 -5.90
CA THR A 71 -1.04 6.21 -5.43
C THR A 71 -0.33 6.97 -6.55
N LEU A 72 0.49 6.29 -7.36
CA LEU A 72 1.21 6.87 -8.49
C LEU A 72 0.26 7.49 -9.52
N THR A 73 -0.81 6.78 -9.89
CA THR A 73 -1.80 7.30 -10.84
C THR A 73 -2.52 8.56 -10.32
N MET A 74 -2.75 8.68 -9.01
CA MET A 74 -3.31 9.89 -8.39
C MET A 74 -2.37 11.10 -8.55
N PHE A 75 -1.06 10.90 -8.43
CA PHE A 75 -0.05 11.95 -8.67
C PHE A 75 0.10 12.27 -10.16
N GLY A 76 -0.21 11.33 -11.05
CA GLY A 76 -0.03 11.47 -12.49
C GLY A 76 1.45 11.33 -12.88
N ALA A 77 1.86 11.92 -14.01
CA ALA A 77 3.19 11.73 -14.57
C ALA A 77 4.33 12.08 -13.59
N ILE A 78 4.16 13.10 -12.74
CA ILE A 78 5.17 13.50 -11.74
C ILE A 78 5.53 12.36 -10.76
N GLY A 79 4.62 11.41 -10.53
CA GLY A 79 4.90 10.26 -9.67
C GLY A 79 5.94 9.30 -10.27
N TYR A 80 6.19 9.37 -11.57
CA TYR A 80 7.16 8.55 -12.29
C TYR A 80 8.48 9.28 -12.59
N THR A 81 8.58 10.56 -12.25
CA THR A 81 9.76 11.38 -12.53
C THR A 81 10.65 11.52 -11.29
N TRP A 82 11.84 12.12 -11.45
CA TRP A 82 12.81 12.29 -10.36
C TRP A 82 12.45 13.40 -9.36
N GLU A 83 11.45 14.20 -9.68
CA GLU A 83 10.90 15.24 -8.82
C GLU A 83 10.04 14.67 -7.69
N HIS A 84 9.68 13.38 -7.74
CA HIS A 84 8.98 12.71 -6.67
C HIS A 84 9.42 11.25 -6.49
N ASP A 85 9.74 10.86 -5.26
CA ASP A 85 10.24 9.52 -4.92
C ASP A 85 9.21 8.39 -5.05
N LEU A 86 8.01 8.63 -5.57
CA LEU A 86 6.91 7.65 -5.53
C LEU A 86 7.23 6.38 -6.33
N HIS A 87 7.90 6.57 -7.48
CA HIS A 87 8.42 5.47 -8.28
C HIS A 87 9.45 4.59 -7.54
N LEU A 88 10.19 5.12 -6.56
CA LEU A 88 11.11 4.33 -5.73
C LEU A 88 10.34 3.39 -4.80
N TYR A 89 9.24 3.86 -4.20
CA TYR A 89 8.37 3.04 -3.36
C TYR A 89 7.70 1.92 -4.17
N TRP A 90 7.27 2.22 -5.41
CA TRP A 90 6.67 1.21 -6.28
C TRP A 90 7.68 0.10 -6.60
N ARG A 91 8.90 0.46 -7.04
CA ARG A 91 9.98 -0.52 -7.29
C ARG A 91 10.31 -1.36 -6.06
N LYS A 92 10.35 -0.74 -4.88
CA LYS A 92 10.59 -1.44 -3.61
C LYS A 92 9.46 -2.42 -3.29
N ALA A 93 8.21 -2.00 -3.43
CA ALA A 93 7.04 -2.85 -3.20
C ALA A 93 7.05 -4.07 -4.14
N THR A 94 7.30 -3.85 -5.43
CA THR A 94 7.42 -4.94 -6.43
C THR A 94 8.55 -5.92 -6.06
N SER A 95 9.72 -5.40 -5.69
CA SER A 95 10.85 -6.24 -5.29
C SER A 95 10.57 -7.04 -4.03
N LEU A 96 9.86 -6.46 -3.06
CA LEU A 96 9.51 -7.14 -1.81
C LEU A 96 8.46 -8.22 -2.05
N ALA A 97 7.42 -7.93 -2.82
CA ALA A 97 6.41 -8.91 -3.21
C ALA A 97 7.03 -10.11 -3.95
N ALA A 98 7.99 -9.88 -4.83
CA ALA A 98 8.71 -10.96 -5.51
C ALA A 98 9.56 -11.84 -4.55
N SER A 99 9.96 -11.31 -3.39
CA SER A 99 10.84 -12.02 -2.45
C SER A 99 10.13 -13.01 -1.52
N ILE A 100 8.82 -12.84 -1.30
CA ILE A 100 8.06 -13.65 -0.33
C ILE A 100 7.43 -14.91 -0.93
N GLY A 101 7.69 -15.19 -2.22
CA GLY A 101 7.06 -16.29 -2.96
C GLY A 101 5.68 -15.90 -3.53
N PRO A 102 5.07 -16.78 -4.34
CA PRO A 102 3.74 -16.53 -4.88
C PRO A 102 2.69 -16.50 -3.75
N SER A 103 1.65 -15.68 -3.93
CA SER A 103 0.58 -15.47 -2.96
C SER A 103 -0.38 -16.67 -2.78
N GLY A 104 -0.04 -17.84 -3.31
CA GLY A 104 -0.91 -19.01 -3.48
C GLY A 104 -1.03 -19.43 -4.94
#